data_AF-A0A480AGY2-F1
#
_entry.id   AF-A0A480AGY2-F1
#
_cell.length_a   1.000
_cell.length_b   1.000
_cell.length_c   1.000
_cell.angle_alpha   90.00
_cell.angle_beta   90.00
_cell.angle_gamma   90.00
#
_symmetry.space_group_name_H-M   'P 1'
#
loop_
_entity.id
_entity.type
_entity.pdbx_description
1 polymer ?
#
loop_
_entity_poly.entity_id
_entity_poly.type
_entity_poly.pdbx_seq_one_letter_code
_entity_poly.pdbx_strand_id
1 'polypeptide(L)'
;MDAIVAKYRPRLEGKTVAMMVGGLRPRHVVPAFQDLGMKMIGTGYEFAHNDDYKRTTHYIENGTIVYDDVTAYEFEEFIKALKPDLVASGVKEKYVFQKMGLPFRQMHSWDYSELGNVGGKIP
;
A
#
# COMPACT_ATOMS: atom_id res chain seq x y z
N MET A 1 20.02 5.28 3.05
CA MET A 1 18.60 5.68 2.87
C MET A 1 18.51 6.83 1.87
N ASP A 2 19.24 7.92 2.08
CA ASP A 2 19.16 9.14 1.27
C ASP A 2 19.42 8.94 -0.23
N ALA A 3 20.40 8.09 -0.59
CA ALA A 3 20.68 7.76 -1.99
C ALA A 3 19.51 7.02 -2.69
N ILE A 4 18.75 6.20 -1.95
CA ILE A 4 17.56 5.51 -2.47
C ILE A 4 16.42 6.52 -2.66
N VAL A 5 16.18 7.37 -1.66
CA VAL A 5 15.16 8.42 -1.75
C VAL A 5 15.47 9.36 -2.91
N ALA A 6 16.70 9.87 -3.03
CA ALA A 6 17.11 10.75 -4.12
C ALA A 6 16.91 10.13 -5.51
N LYS A 7 17.11 8.82 -5.63
CA LYS A 7 16.95 8.08 -6.89
C LYS A 7 15.49 7.83 -7.26
N TYR A 8 14.64 7.47 -6.29
CA TYR A 8 13.28 6.97 -6.56
C TYR A 8 12.18 7.98 -6.30
N ARG A 9 12.32 8.86 -5.30
CA ARG A 9 11.31 9.87 -4.95
C ARG A 9 10.90 10.75 -6.13
N PRO A 10 11.80 11.31 -6.97
CA PRO A 10 11.38 12.12 -8.13
C PRO A 10 10.48 11.39 -9.14
N ARG A 11 10.45 10.04 -9.12
CA ARG A 11 9.64 9.21 -10.02
C ARG A 11 8.28 8.84 -9.42
N LEU A 12 8.12 9.01 -8.11
CA LEU A 12 6.98 8.55 -7.32
C LEU A 12 6.27 9.70 -6.59
N GLU A 13 6.87 10.90 -6.54
CA GLU A 13 6.29 12.06 -5.89
C GLU A 13 4.87 12.33 -6.39
N GLY A 14 3.94 12.51 -5.46
CA GLY A 14 2.53 12.78 -5.71
C GLY A 14 1.70 11.56 -6.14
N LYS A 15 2.32 10.38 -6.35
CA LYS A 15 1.59 9.16 -6.71
C LYS A 15 0.76 8.65 -5.55
N THR A 16 -0.41 8.12 -5.87
CA THR A 16 -1.41 7.71 -4.90
C THR A 16 -1.44 6.18 -4.71
N VAL A 17 -1.71 5.74 -3.49
CA VAL A 17 -1.72 4.32 -3.11
C VAL A 17 -3.01 3.97 -2.40
N ALA A 18 -3.61 2.83 -2.78
CA ALA A 18 -4.66 2.17 -2.02
C ALA A 18 -4.18 0.79 -1.53
N MET A 19 -4.37 0.49 -0.24
CA MET A 19 -3.81 -0.71 0.40
C MET A 19 -4.82 -1.57 1.15
N MET A 20 -4.87 -2.87 0.89
CA MET A 20 -5.70 -3.81 1.67
C MET A 20 -4.88 -5.04 1.99
N VAL A 21 -4.60 -5.31 3.27
CA VAL A 21 -3.85 -6.50 3.72
C VAL A 21 -4.31 -6.91 5.14
N GLY A 22 -3.58 -7.80 5.82
CA GLY A 22 -3.90 -8.25 7.19
C GLY A 22 -3.71 -7.18 8.28
N GLY A 23 -3.60 -7.59 9.55
CA GLY A 23 -3.69 -6.71 10.75
C GLY A 23 -2.60 -5.65 11.01
N LEU A 24 -1.48 -5.61 10.29
CA LEU A 24 -0.30 -4.79 10.68
C LEU A 24 0.17 -3.80 9.61
N ARG A 25 0.46 -4.33 8.42
CA ARG A 25 1.07 -3.60 7.30
C ARG A 25 0.27 -2.39 6.81
N PRO A 26 -1.08 -2.31 6.84
CA PRO A 26 -1.83 -1.16 6.33
C PRO A 26 -1.50 0.18 7.00
N ARG A 27 -0.90 0.16 8.21
CA ARG A 27 -0.32 1.36 8.84
C ARG A 27 1.21 1.35 8.83
N HIS A 28 1.84 0.19 9.04
CA HIS A 28 3.29 0.12 9.30
C HIS A 28 4.15 0.52 8.13
N VAL A 29 3.67 0.34 6.90
CA VAL A 29 4.44 0.63 5.69
C VAL A 29 4.12 2.01 5.10
N VAL A 30 3.14 2.72 5.66
CA VAL A 30 2.74 4.06 5.20
C VAL A 30 3.91 5.05 5.21
N PRO A 31 4.77 5.11 6.26
CA PRO A 31 5.93 5.99 6.23
C PRO A 31 6.88 5.73 5.05
N ALA A 32 7.07 4.46 4.64
CA ALA A 32 7.93 4.14 3.51
C ALA A 32 7.39 4.67 2.17
N PHE A 33 6.06 4.73 2.02
CA PHE A 33 5.43 5.39 0.87
C PHE A 33 5.59 6.92 0.94
N GLN A 34 5.42 7.52 2.13
CA GLN A 34 5.58 8.96 2.35
C GLN A 34 7.04 9.43 2.14
N ASP A 35 8.02 8.63 2.52
CA ASP A 35 9.45 8.89 2.27
C ASP A 35 9.74 8.98 0.76
N LEU A 36 8.98 8.25 -0.06
CA LEU A 36 9.05 8.30 -1.53
C LEU A 36 8.10 9.35 -2.15
N GLY A 37 7.46 10.18 -1.32
CA GLY A 37 6.56 11.24 -1.77
C GLY A 37 5.19 10.76 -2.24
N MET A 38 4.84 9.50 -1.95
CA MET A 38 3.54 8.93 -2.32
C MET A 38 2.49 9.22 -1.23
N LYS A 39 1.22 9.25 -1.62
CA LYS A 39 0.08 9.56 -0.76
C LYS A 39 -0.85 8.37 -0.59
N MET A 40 -1.19 8.05 0.66
CA MET A 40 -2.18 7.02 0.95
C MET A 40 -3.59 7.60 0.80
N ILE A 41 -4.33 7.16 -0.21
CA ILE A 41 -5.72 7.59 -0.43
C ILE A 41 -6.74 6.55 0.06
N GLY A 42 -6.28 5.30 0.26
CA GLY A 42 -7.06 4.25 0.91
C GLY A 42 -6.16 3.28 1.67
N THR A 43 -6.60 2.82 2.83
CA THR A 43 -5.93 1.74 3.56
C THR A 43 -6.94 0.88 4.30
N GLY A 44 -6.62 -0.38 4.58
CA GLY A 44 -7.53 -1.20 5.35
C GLY A 44 -7.05 -2.61 5.61
N TYR A 45 -7.85 -3.31 6.41
CA TYR A 45 -7.46 -4.51 7.12
C TYR A 45 -8.42 -5.67 6.87
N GLU A 46 -7.89 -6.89 6.79
CA GLU A 46 -8.71 -8.12 6.78
C GLU A 46 -9.23 -8.50 8.18
N PHE A 47 -8.48 -8.21 9.26
CA PHE A 47 -8.78 -8.75 10.60
C PHE A 47 -8.19 -7.90 11.75
N ALA A 48 -8.06 -6.60 11.56
CA ALA A 48 -7.53 -5.72 12.60
C ALA A 48 -8.52 -5.47 13.74
N HIS A 49 -8.00 -5.03 14.89
CA HIS A 49 -8.83 -4.66 16.03
C HIS A 49 -8.91 -3.14 16.21
N ASN A 50 -9.84 -2.67 17.04
CA ASN A 50 -10.09 -1.25 17.29
C ASN A 50 -8.84 -0.44 17.67
N ASP A 51 -7.87 -1.03 18.36
CA ASP A 51 -6.62 -0.36 18.72
C ASP A 51 -5.69 -0.17 17.50
N ASP A 52 -5.69 -1.09 16.54
CA ASP A 52 -4.99 -0.93 15.26
C ASP A 52 -5.56 0.27 14.48
N TYR A 53 -6.89 0.40 14.41
CA TYR A 53 -7.55 1.54 13.75
C TYR A 53 -7.17 2.88 14.39
N LYS A 54 -7.19 2.95 15.72
CA LYS A 54 -6.74 4.14 16.46
C LYS A 54 -5.28 4.48 16.18
N ARG A 55 -4.41 3.49 16.03
CA ARG A 55 -3.01 3.73 15.67
C ARG A 55 -2.88 4.20 14.22
N THR A 56 -3.72 3.69 13.33
CA THR A 56 -3.69 3.99 11.88
C THR A 56 -3.87 5.48 11.60
N THR A 57 -4.71 6.17 12.38
CA THR A 57 -4.96 7.62 12.21
C THR A 57 -3.73 8.49 12.43
N HIS A 58 -2.66 7.98 13.05
CA HIS A 58 -1.39 8.70 13.19
C HIS A 58 -0.50 8.62 11.94
N TYR A 59 -0.79 7.70 11.02
CA TYR A 59 0.03 7.47 9.83
C TYR A 59 -0.59 8.02 8.55
N ILE A 60 -1.93 8.12 8.50
CA ILE A 60 -2.67 8.53 7.30
C ILE A 60 -3.08 10.01 7.35
N GLU A 61 -3.35 10.58 6.18
CA GLU A 61 -3.77 11.97 6.04
C GLU A 61 -5.29 12.11 6.21
N ASN A 62 -5.75 13.33 6.52
CA ASN A 62 -7.19 13.62 6.52
C ASN A 62 -7.75 13.40 5.11
N GLY A 63 -8.82 12.62 5.00
CA GLY A 63 -9.45 12.26 3.72
C GLY A 63 -9.04 10.90 3.16
N THR A 64 -8.09 10.19 3.79
CA THR A 64 -7.82 8.78 3.47
C THR A 64 -9.01 7.91 3.86
N ILE A 65 -9.50 7.08 2.95
CA ILE A 65 -10.57 6.11 3.25
C ILE A 65 -9.98 4.92 4.00
N VAL A 66 -10.63 4.53 5.10
CA VAL A 66 -10.28 3.32 5.86
C VAL A 66 -11.38 2.28 5.71
N TYR A 67 -11.03 1.07 5.30
CA TYR A 67 -11.94 -0.06 5.17
C TYR A 67 -11.55 -1.24 6.08
N ASP A 68 -12.56 -1.96 6.57
CA ASP A 68 -12.45 -3.14 7.45
C ASP A 68 -13.19 -4.29 6.79
N ASP A 69 -12.55 -5.46 6.71
CA ASP A 69 -13.08 -6.69 6.10
C ASP A 69 -13.80 -6.44 4.76
N VAL A 70 -13.18 -5.62 3.90
CA VAL A 70 -13.80 -5.18 2.64
C VAL A 70 -14.03 -6.37 1.72
N THR A 71 -15.23 -6.47 1.17
CA THR A 71 -15.52 -7.50 0.18
C THR A 71 -14.78 -7.21 -1.12
N ALA A 72 -14.56 -8.24 -1.94
CA ALA A 72 -13.92 -8.06 -3.25
C ALA A 72 -14.68 -7.06 -4.15
N TYR A 73 -16.02 -7.06 -4.07
CA TYR A 73 -16.87 -6.14 -4.81
C TYR A 73 -16.67 -4.69 -4.36
N GLU A 74 -16.79 -4.42 -3.06
CA GLU A 74 -16.57 -3.08 -2.50
C GLU A 74 -15.17 -2.58 -2.80
N PHE A 75 -14.15 -3.43 -2.67
CA PHE A 75 -12.78 -3.05 -2.96
C PHE A 75 -12.60 -2.68 -4.43
N GLU A 76 -13.18 -3.45 -5.35
CA GLU A 76 -13.15 -3.13 -6.78
C GLU A 76 -13.81 -1.77 -7.07
N GLU A 77 -14.99 -1.51 -6.49
CA GLU A 77 -15.71 -0.25 -6.68
C GLU A 77 -14.97 0.94 -6.07
N PHE A 78 -14.37 0.79 -4.88
CA PHE A 78 -13.52 1.82 -4.29
C PHE A 78 -12.34 2.14 -5.20
N ILE A 79 -11.66 1.13 -5.75
CA ILE A 79 -10.51 1.35 -6.63
C ILE A 79 -10.92 2.03 -7.94
N LYS A 80 -12.08 1.70 -8.51
CA LYS A 80 -12.64 2.39 -9.68
C LYS A 80 -12.95 3.87 -9.41
N ALA A 81 -13.49 4.15 -8.22
CA ALA A 81 -13.84 5.51 -7.81
C ALA A 81 -12.60 6.35 -7.47
N LEU A 82 -11.69 5.79 -6.67
CA LEU A 82 -10.48 6.47 -6.17
C LEU A 82 -9.38 6.61 -7.22
N LYS A 83 -9.30 5.68 -8.19
CA LYS A 83 -8.28 5.63 -9.26
C LYS A 83 -6.84 5.81 -8.75
N PRO A 84 -6.38 4.98 -7.80
CA PRO A 84 -5.00 5.07 -7.31
C PRO A 84 -3.98 4.77 -8.40
N ASP A 85 -2.80 5.36 -8.31
CA ASP A 85 -1.66 5.04 -9.18
C ASP A 85 -1.05 3.66 -8.87
N LEU A 86 -1.23 3.15 -7.65
CA LEU A 86 -0.76 1.85 -7.20
C LEU A 86 -1.78 1.18 -6.27
N VAL A 87 -2.08 -0.08 -6.55
CA VAL A 87 -2.83 -0.95 -5.62
C VAL A 87 -1.86 -1.88 -4.91
N ALA A 88 -1.99 -2.00 -3.60
CA ALA A 88 -1.06 -2.75 -2.76
C ALA A 88 -1.85 -3.74 -1.87
N SER A 89 -1.86 -5.03 -2.23
CA SER A 89 -2.73 -6.02 -1.56
C SER A 89 -2.18 -7.45 -1.59
N GLY A 90 -3.04 -8.46 -1.53
CA GLY A 90 -2.72 -9.89 -1.54
C GLY A 90 -2.66 -10.50 -2.94
N VAL A 91 -2.40 -11.81 -2.99
CA VAL A 91 -2.32 -12.57 -4.25
C VAL A 91 -3.68 -12.71 -4.92
N LYS A 92 -4.76 -12.76 -4.13
CA LYS A 92 -6.14 -12.92 -4.61
C LYS A 92 -6.58 -11.69 -5.43
N GLU A 93 -6.13 -10.50 -5.04
CA GLU A 93 -6.50 -9.22 -5.62
C GLU A 93 -5.63 -8.85 -6.83
N LYS A 94 -4.40 -9.38 -6.91
CA LYS A 94 -3.37 -9.01 -7.89
C LYS A 94 -3.88 -9.01 -9.33
N TYR A 95 -4.42 -10.13 -9.78
CA TYR A 95 -4.76 -10.30 -11.20
C TYR A 95 -6.03 -9.58 -11.60
N VAL A 96 -6.91 -9.24 -10.64
CA VAL A 96 -8.09 -8.41 -10.88
C VAL A 96 -7.63 -7.02 -11.30
N PHE A 97 -6.81 -6.36 -10.48
CA PHE A 97 -6.38 -4.99 -10.74
C PHE A 97 -5.35 -4.86 -11.87
N GLN A 98 -4.49 -5.86 -12.06
CA GLN A 98 -3.59 -5.88 -13.23
C GLN A 98 -4.37 -5.94 -14.55
N LYS A 99 -5.46 -6.71 -14.63
CA LYS A 99 -6.33 -6.75 -15.82
C LYS A 99 -7.08 -5.44 -16.05
N MET A 100 -7.29 -4.65 -15.00
CA MET A 100 -7.81 -3.28 -15.08
C MET A 100 -6.73 -2.25 -15.49
N GLY A 101 -5.50 -2.69 -15.74
CA GLY A 101 -4.40 -1.82 -16.16
C GLY A 101 -3.72 -1.05 -15.02
N LEU A 102 -3.99 -1.42 -13.76
CA LEU A 102 -3.41 -0.74 -12.60
C LEU A 102 -2.10 -1.42 -12.17
N PRO A 103 -1.04 -0.64 -11.87
CA PRO A 103 0.13 -1.15 -11.17
C PRO A 103 -0.28 -1.81 -9.84
N PHE A 104 0.29 -2.98 -9.57
CA PHE A 104 -0.03 -3.77 -8.38
C PHE A 104 1.23 -4.29 -7.70
N ARG A 105 1.27 -4.24 -6.37
CA ARG A 105 2.31 -4.87 -5.54
C ARG A 105 1.70 -5.78 -4.49
N GLN A 106 2.20 -7.01 -4.41
CA GLN A 106 1.84 -7.89 -3.31
C GLN A 106 2.54 -7.44 -2.03
N MET A 107 1.75 -7.00 -1.05
CA MET A 107 2.23 -6.52 0.24
C MET A 107 2.21 -7.60 1.31
N HIS A 108 1.94 -8.87 0.95
CA HIS A 108 2.14 -10.05 1.80
C HIS A 108 3.44 -10.78 1.46
N SER A 109 3.58 -11.19 0.20
CA SER A 109 4.71 -11.96 -0.32
C SER A 109 5.85 -11.09 -0.84
N TRP A 110 5.67 -9.76 -0.87
CA TRP A 110 6.60 -8.82 -1.48
C TRP A 110 6.89 -9.14 -2.94
N ASP A 111 5.91 -9.66 -3.69
CA ASP A 111 6.10 -10.43 -4.95
C ASP A 111 7.47 -11.11 -5.02
N TYR A 112 7.77 -11.91 -4.01
CA TYR A 112 8.95 -12.78 -3.96
C TYR A 112 10.30 -12.04 -3.85
N SER A 113 10.31 -10.75 -3.49
CA SER A 113 11.54 -10.01 -3.16
C SER A 113 11.93 -10.19 -1.69
N GLU A 114 13.21 -10.44 -1.42
CA GLU A 114 13.76 -10.43 -0.06
C GLU A 114 13.82 -9.00 0.50
N LEU A 115 12.93 -8.65 1.44
CA LEU A 115 13.08 -7.41 2.23
C LEU A 115 14.04 -7.56 3.43
N GLY A 116 14.54 -8.77 3.68
CA GLY A 116 15.35 -9.10 4.85
C GLY A 116 16.84 -8.77 4.75
N ASN A 117 17.34 -8.35 3.58
CA ASN A 117 18.77 -8.24 3.36
C ASN A 117 19.17 -6.89 2.75
N VAL A 118 19.15 -5.84 3.57
CA VAL A 118 19.80 -4.55 3.27
C VAL A 118 21.35 -4.66 3.39
N GLY A 119 21.90 -5.88 3.39
CA GLY A 119 23.34 -6.18 3.41
C GLY A 119 23.84 -6.99 2.21
N GLY A 120 23.02 -7.23 1.19
CA GLY A 120 23.44 -7.94 -0.02
C GLY A 120 24.31 -7.04 -0.90
N LYS A 121 25.61 -7.37 -1.03
CA LYS A 121 26.48 -6.83 -2.07
C LYS A 121 25.79 -7.02 -3.43
N ILE A 122 25.50 -5.91 -4.10
CA ILE A 122 25.20 -5.92 -5.53
C ILE A 122 26.49 -6.39 -6.24
N PRO A 123 26.42 -7.32 -7.22
CA PRO A 123 27.58 -7.71 -8.02
C PRO A 123 28.22 -6.50 -8.73
#